data_AF-A0A937SHE3-F1
#
_entry.id   AF-A0A937SHE3-F1
#
_cell.length_a   1.000
_cell.length_b   1.000
_cell.length_c   1.000
_cell.angle_alpha   90.00
_cell.angle_beta   90.00
_cell.angle_gamma   90.00
#
_symmetry.space_group_name_H-M   'P 1'
#
loop_
_entity.id
_entity.type
_entity.pdbx_description
1 polymer ?
#
loop_
_entity_poly.entity_id
_entity_poly.type
_entity_poly.pdbx_seq_one_letter_code
_entity_poly.pdbx_strand_id
1 'polypeptide(L)'
;MSEKRMLILDVEVARKIDENRGNLSASEFINFLIDNQLKKDNSGSVNNHVTKEEFSQFEHGIKELLRNFMEFFISYGLELGKQPTDKEFEALSQKLQAMGKGQSR
;
A
#
# COMPACT_ATOMS: atom_id res chain seq x y z
N MET A 1 30.71 2.01 17.30
CA MET A 1 31.55 2.93 16.52
C MET A 1 31.77 2.30 15.15
N SER A 2 31.12 2.81 14.11
CA SER A 2 31.30 2.30 12.74
C SER A 2 32.64 2.79 12.19
N GLU A 3 33.49 1.86 11.76
CA GLU A 3 34.75 2.17 11.09
C GLU A 3 34.46 2.93 9.78
N LYS A 4 35.01 4.14 9.63
CA LYS A 4 34.80 4.96 8.43
C LYS A 4 35.94 4.72 7.45
N ARG A 5 35.60 4.46 6.18
CA ARG A 5 36.54 4.27 5.07
C ARG A 5 36.31 5.34 4.00
N MET A 6 37.35 5.69 3.25
CA MET A 6 37.28 6.71 2.19
C MET A 6 36.88 6.05 0.85
N LEU A 7 35.87 6.61 0.18
CA LEU A 7 35.43 6.19 -1.15
C LEU A 7 35.78 7.29 -2.16
N ILE A 8 36.57 6.96 -3.17
CA ILE A 8 36.94 7.88 -4.25
C ILE A 8 35.98 7.65 -5.42
N LEU A 9 35.35 8.73 -5.88
CA LEU A 9 34.36 8.71 -6.97
C LEU A 9 34.71 9.78 -7.99
N ASP A 10 34.30 9.57 -9.24
CA ASP A 10 34.38 10.60 -10.26
C ASP A 10 33.50 11.80 -9.89
N VAL A 11 33.97 13.00 -10.25
CA VAL A 11 33.29 14.26 -9.94
C VAL A 11 31.84 14.29 -10.44
N GLU A 12 31.58 13.70 -11.61
CA GLU A 12 30.24 13.64 -12.17
C GLU A 12 29.31 12.72 -11.37
N VAL A 13 29.84 11.63 -10.82
CA VAL A 13 29.08 10.69 -9.99
C VAL A 13 28.76 11.33 -8.64
N ALA A 14 29.73 12.02 -8.03
CA ALA A 14 29.52 12.78 -6.81
C ALA A 14 28.43 13.86 -6.99
N ARG A 15 28.49 14.61 -8.09
CA ARG A 15 27.46 15.61 -8.44
C ARG A 15 26.07 14.98 -8.58
N LYS A 16 25.96 13.86 -9.29
CA LYS A 16 24.68 13.14 -9.44
C LYS A 16 24.13 12.68 -8.09
N ILE A 17 24.99 12.21 -7.19
CA ILE A 17 24.57 11.83 -5.83
C ILE A 17 24.00 13.04 -5.09
N ASP A 18 24.71 14.17 -5.11
CA ASP A 18 24.26 15.38 -4.41
C ASP A 18 22.94 15.94 -4.95
N GLU A 19 22.73 15.90 -6.27
CA GLU A 19 21.49 16.37 -6.90
C GLU A 19 20.27 15.47 -6.62
N ASN A 20 20.48 14.17 -6.38
CA ASN A 20 19.41 13.17 -6.30
C ASN A 20 19.19 12.59 -4.90
N ARG A 21 20.08 12.84 -3.94
CA ARG A 21 19.98 12.26 -2.57
C ARG A 21 18.84 12.85 -1.73
N GLY A 22 18.26 13.97 -2.13
CA GLY A 22 17.25 14.67 -1.35
C GLY A 22 17.80 15.02 0.04
N ASN A 23 17.09 14.59 1.09
CA ASN A 23 17.46 14.85 2.48
C ASN A 23 18.44 13.82 3.08
N LEU A 24 18.82 12.78 2.34
CA LEU A 24 19.71 11.72 2.82
C LEU A 24 21.17 12.17 2.78
N SER A 25 21.99 11.69 3.73
CA SER A 25 23.45 11.78 3.59
C SER A 25 23.94 10.92 2.43
N ALA A 26 25.14 11.22 1.90
CA ALA A 26 25.71 10.44 0.81
C ALA A 26 25.83 8.94 1.16
N SER A 27 26.20 8.61 2.39
CA SER A 27 26.28 7.22 2.86
C SER A 27 24.92 6.54 2.94
N GLU A 28 23.89 7.24 3.42
CA GLU A 28 22.52 6.69 3.51
C GLU A 28 21.93 6.49 2.12
N PHE A 29 22.17 7.44 1.21
CA PHE A 29 21.71 7.34 -0.17
C PHE A 29 22.39 6.18 -0.90
N ILE A 30 23.72 6.03 -0.78
CA ILE A 30 24.44 4.90 -1.37
C ILE A 30 23.96 3.58 -0.77
N ASN A 31 23.78 3.50 0.55
CA ASN A 31 23.28 2.29 1.20
C ASN A 31 21.86 1.93 0.72
N PHE A 32 20.97 2.92 0.57
CA PHE A 32 19.64 2.73 0.02
C PHE A 32 19.67 2.20 -1.41
N LEU A 33 20.55 2.73 -2.27
CA LEU A 33 20.70 2.23 -3.64
C LEU A 33 21.22 0.80 -3.68
N ILE A 34 22.21 0.46 -2.85
CA ILE A 34 22.75 -0.89 -2.71
C ILE A 34 21.65 -1.85 -2.25
N ASP A 35 20.90 -1.48 -1.20
CA ASP A 35 19.82 -2.30 -0.66
C ASP A 35 18.74 -2.54 -1.71
N ASN A 36 18.35 -1.53 -2.48
CA ASN A 36 17.35 -1.69 -3.54
C ASN A 36 17.83 -2.62 -4.67
N GLN A 37 19.09 -2.49 -5.08
CA GLN A 37 19.64 -3.34 -6.13
C GLN A 37 19.80 -4.79 -5.65
N LEU A 38 20.33 -5.00 -4.44
CA LEU A 38 20.49 -6.33 -3.85
C LEU A 38 19.15 -6.98 -3.49
N LYS A 39 18.14 -6.20 -3.09
CA LYS A 39 16.78 -6.70 -2.92
C LYS A 39 16.20 -7.16 -4.25
N LYS A 40 16.48 -6.48 -5.36
CA LYS A 40 16.03 -6.89 -6.70
C LYS A 40 16.66 -8.22 -7.12
N ASP A 41 17.92 -8.45 -6.78
CA ASP A 41 18.67 -9.66 -7.16
C ASP A 41 18.40 -10.86 -6.21
N ASN A 42 18.13 -10.61 -4.92
CA ASN A 42 17.69 -11.65 -3.96
C ASN A 42 16.17 -11.93 -4.03
N SER A 43 15.40 -11.02 -4.60
CA SER A 43 13.97 -11.19 -4.91
C SER A 43 13.80 -11.78 -6.30
N GLY A 44 14.23 -13.02 -6.49
CA GLY A 44 13.77 -13.84 -7.62
C GLY A 44 12.24 -14.10 -7.63
N SER A 45 11.48 -13.57 -6.67
CA SER A 45 10.03 -13.80 -6.55
C SER A 45 9.39 -12.90 -5.47
N VAL A 46 9.43 -11.58 -5.59
CA VAL A 46 8.45 -10.73 -4.89
C VAL A 46 7.92 -9.70 -5.88
N ASN A 47 6.95 -10.17 -6.66
CA ASN A 47 6.06 -9.35 -7.46
C ASN A 47 5.34 -8.38 -6.52
N ASN A 48 5.92 -7.21 -6.25
CA ASN A 48 5.25 -6.10 -5.58
C ASN A 48 4.39 -5.29 -6.57
N HIS A 49 4.02 -5.91 -7.69
CA HIS A 49 3.13 -5.37 -8.71
C HIS A 49 1.80 -6.10 -8.56
N VAL A 50 0.75 -5.32 -8.29
CA VAL A 50 -0.63 -5.82 -8.33
C VAL A 50 -0.92 -6.21 -9.77
N THR A 51 -1.29 -7.47 -10.00
CA THR A 51 -1.70 -7.95 -11.32
C THR A 51 -2.99 -7.26 -11.76
N LYS A 52 -3.22 -7.18 -13.07
CA LYS A 52 -4.44 -6.56 -13.62
C LYS A 52 -5.70 -7.27 -13.10
N GLU A 53 -5.59 -8.57 -12.88
CA GLU A 53 -6.63 -9.44 -12.38
C GLU A 53 -6.94 -9.14 -10.90
N GLU A 54 -5.91 -8.97 -10.06
CA GLU A 54 -6.08 -8.56 -8.65
C GLU A 54 -6.70 -7.16 -8.54
N PHE A 55 -6.26 -6.22 -9.37
CA PHE A 55 -6.85 -4.87 -9.41
C PHE A 55 -8.31 -4.90 -9.87
N SER A 56 -8.63 -5.73 -10.88
CA SER A 56 -10.00 -5.91 -11.35
C SER A 56 -10.89 -6.53 -10.26
N GLN A 57 -10.41 -7.53 -9.52
CA GLN A 57 -11.16 -8.13 -8.41
C GLN A 57 -11.42 -7.11 -7.28
N PHE A 58 -10.40 -6.30 -6.95
CA PHE A 58 -10.54 -5.21 -5.99
C PHE A 58 -11.58 -4.17 -6.46
N GLU A 59 -11.52 -3.74 -7.72
CA GLU A 59 -12.48 -2.80 -8.31
C GLU A 59 -13.92 -3.32 -8.21
N HIS A 60 -14.13 -4.60 -8.52
CA HIS A 60 -15.44 -5.23 -8.39
C HIS A 60 -15.90 -5.27 -6.93
N GLY A 61 -15.02 -5.63 -6.00
CA GLY A 61 -15.33 -5.62 -4.56
C GLY A 61 -15.71 -4.23 -4.03
N ILE A 62 -14.99 -3.18 -4.44
CA ILE A 62 -15.33 -1.79 -4.07
C ILE A 62 -16.66 -1.36 -4.68
N LYS A 63 -16.94 -1.71 -5.95
CA LYS A 63 -18.22 -1.40 -6.60
C LYS A 63 -19.40 -2.07 -5.90
N GLU A 64 -19.25 -3.34 -5.51
CA GLU A 64 -20.29 -4.04 -4.74
C GLU A 64 -20.47 -3.45 -3.35
N LEU A 65 -19.37 -3.07 -2.68
CA LEU A 65 -19.44 -2.42 -1.37
C LEU A 65 -20.21 -1.09 -1.46
N LEU A 66 -19.86 -0.25 -2.42
CA LEU A 66 -20.55 1.03 -2.64
C LEU A 66 -22.01 0.84 -3.03
N ARG A 67 -22.33 -0.17 -3.84
CA ARG A 67 -23.73 -0.53 -4.16
C ARG A 67 -24.50 -0.91 -2.90
N ASN A 68 -23.97 -1.83 -2.09
CA ASN A 68 -24.63 -2.27 -0.86
C ASN A 68 -24.79 -1.12 0.15
N PHE A 69 -23.79 -0.23 0.24
CA PHE A 69 -23.86 0.97 1.07
C PHE A 69 -24.92 1.96 0.58
N MET A 70 -25.01 2.19 -0.74
CA MET A 70 -26.06 3.04 -1.31
C MET A 70 -27.44 2.42 -1.18
N GLU A 71 -27.59 1.11 -1.37
CA GLU A 71 -28.85 0.40 -1.14
C GLU A 71 -29.29 0.54 0.32
N PHE A 72 -28.37 0.42 1.28
CA PHE A 72 -28.61 0.74 2.68
C PHE A 72 -29.04 2.21 2.85
N PHE A 73 -28.31 3.18 2.28
CA PHE A 73 -28.71 4.58 2.42
C PHE A 73 -30.03 4.93 1.72
N ILE A 74 -30.40 4.22 0.66
CA ILE A 74 -31.66 4.47 -0.07
C ILE A 74 -32.82 3.79 0.66
N SER A 75 -32.64 2.57 1.18
CA SER A 75 -33.67 1.89 1.97
C SER A 75 -33.85 2.55 3.35
N TYR A 76 -32.78 2.98 4.01
CA TYR A 76 -32.83 3.61 5.35
C TYR A 76 -32.98 5.13 5.30
N GLY A 77 -32.38 5.83 4.34
CA GLY A 77 -32.40 7.29 4.26
C GLY A 77 -33.69 7.87 3.70
N LEU A 78 -34.46 7.10 2.91
CA LEU A 78 -35.83 7.45 2.53
C LEU A 78 -36.85 7.04 3.60
N GLU A 79 -36.51 6.10 4.48
CA GLU A 79 -37.25 5.80 5.72
C GLU A 79 -36.73 6.66 6.88
N LEU A 80 -36.90 7.98 6.78
CA LEU A 80 -36.63 8.92 7.88
C LEU A 80 -37.25 8.41 9.20
N GLY A 81 -36.42 7.90 10.11
CA GLY A 81 -36.71 7.91 11.54
C GLY A 81 -36.79 6.59 12.30
N LYS A 82 -36.38 5.43 11.77
CA LYS A 82 -36.27 4.21 12.60
C LYS A 82 -34.82 3.95 13.02
N GLN A 83 -34.58 3.79 14.32
CA GLN A 83 -33.28 3.37 14.88
C GLN A 83 -32.83 2.07 14.21
N PRO A 84 -31.54 1.94 13.85
CA PRO A 84 -31.04 0.73 13.20
C PRO A 84 -31.32 -0.47 14.10
N THR A 85 -31.89 -1.54 13.54
CA THR A 85 -31.86 -2.84 14.21
C THR A 85 -30.42 -3.35 14.17
N ASP A 86 -29.80 -3.48 15.34
CA ASP A 86 -28.37 -3.82 15.53
C ASP A 86 -27.85 -4.94 14.61
N LYS A 87 -28.73 -5.89 14.25
CA LYS A 87 -28.43 -7.04 13.38
C LYS A 87 -28.00 -6.69 11.95
N GLU A 88 -28.57 -5.65 11.34
CA GLU A 88 -28.29 -5.30 9.93
C GLU A 88 -26.97 -4.54 9.81
N PHE A 89 -26.70 -3.68 10.80
CA PHE A 89 -25.41 -3.01 10.94
C PHE A 89 -24.30 -4.01 11.28
N GLU A 90 -24.57 -4.98 12.15
CA GLU A 90 -23.64 -6.08 12.45
C GLU A 90 -23.33 -6.92 11.20
N ALA A 91 -24.32 -7.23 10.35
CA ALA A 91 -24.10 -7.98 9.11
C ALA A 91 -23.19 -7.22 8.13
N LEU A 92 -23.38 -5.90 7.98
CA LEU A 92 -22.52 -5.06 7.15
C LEU A 92 -21.10 -4.95 7.74
N SER A 93 -20.99 -4.78 9.06
CA SER A 93 -19.71 -4.74 9.78
C SER A 93 -18.94 -6.06 9.67
N GLN A 94 -19.63 -7.20 9.76
CA GLN A 94 -19.04 -8.52 9.55
C GLN A 94 -18.54 -8.69 8.11
N LYS A 95 -19.30 -8.23 7.11
CA LYS A 95 -18.89 -8.30 5.69
C LYS A 95 -17.66 -7.42 5.42
N LEU A 96 -17.60 -6.23 6.02
CA LEU A 96 -16.43 -5.34 5.99
C LEU A 96 -15.21 -5.98 6.68
N GLN A 97 -15.40 -6.59 7.85
CA GLN A 97 -14.33 -7.20 8.62
C GLN A 97 -13.80 -8.48 7.97
N ALA A 98 -14.65 -9.28 7.32
CA ALA A 98 -14.25 -10.45 6.54
C ALA A 98 -13.37 -10.04 5.34
N MET A 99 -13.71 -8.93 4.69
CA MET A 99 -12.91 -8.39 3.57
C MET A 99 -11.54 -7.87 4.05
N GLY A 100 -11.49 -7.22 5.22
CA GLY A 100 -10.24 -6.76 5.84
C GLY A 100 -9.34 -7.89 6.40
N LYS A 101 -9.90 -9.05 6.74
CA LYS A 101 -9.16 -10.22 7.25
C LYS A 101 -8.68 -11.18 6.16
N GLY A 102 -9.12 -11.00 4.91
CA GLY A 102 -8.78 -11.86 3.77
C GLY A 102 -7.36 -11.69 3.20
N GLN A 103 -6.50 -10.83 3.77
CA GLN A 103 -5.15 -10.54 3.24
C GLN A 103 -4.01 -10.76 4.26
N SER A 104 -4.20 -11.61 5.27
CA SER A 104 -3.10 -12.02 6.15
C SER A 104 -2.89 -13.53 6.06
N ARG A 105 -2.28 -13.96 4.95
CA ARG A 105 -1.60 -15.25 4.82
C ARG A 105 -0.60 -15.22 3.67
#